data_AF-A0A931W0F4-F1
#
_entry.id   AF-A0A931W0F4-F1
#
_cell.length_a   1.000
_cell.length_b   1.000
_cell.length_c   1.000
_cell.angle_alpha   90.00
_cell.angle_beta   90.00
_cell.angle_gamma   90.00
#
_symmetry.space_group_name_H-M   'P 1'
#
loop_
_entity.id
_entity.type
_entity.pdbx_description
1 polymer ?
#
loop_
_entity_poly.entity_id
_entity_poly.type
_entity_poly.pdbx_seq_one_letter_code
_entity_poly.pdbx_strand_id
1 'polypeptide(L)'
;MIRALTVWVLLAATSGASGAAGTDQVDAAPFGRPLLAEDSAGVEWPEVRRISRVEITFAGKEAPVPAPASMQVEYWHRVWNGAPVRRYGEENAGRTGWVPNDDWFTGEWKTADTRGLVEGRKVSFTFAPSHETEFPDLKVPGVTYRPTLKLRVKFAGSHPRIASLNALTDSLWQTPERIRVEFEKREQCKDPMEVYNGWVVENSTTSTRRGNACWLEADVTYARNWEDPEADRTIVTLRSPSHPFSFAVDEVIQGDRLFVKDFGVLVTRASDPVTISEHRAALEQSGAKTVYDRVEDHAEQTLGHAWSDMPLKRPYYFILGLEGGRQRFRLNPTGGLWVNRPNFSERRPGKDNGHFHWPDGLTYQFGLPASPFSERTLAEGFLPIVTTRWLDGSLLYEQEAFADVLAATLNAAPPMQSDDSTVAFIKFRIVNSSGAPQPARLRFSTYIAVRDPKETKEFET
;
A
#
# COMPACT_ATOMS: atom_id res chain seq x y z
N MET A 1 22.87 -37.38 -39.39
CA MET A 1 21.65 -36.64 -38.96
C MET A 1 20.97 -37.46 -37.88
N ILE A 2 21.29 -37.19 -36.62
CA ILE A 2 20.75 -37.90 -35.46
C ILE A 2 19.67 -36.99 -34.87
N ARG A 3 18.40 -37.42 -34.97
CA ARG A 3 17.26 -36.72 -34.37
C ARG A 3 17.19 -37.12 -32.89
N ALA A 4 17.54 -36.19 -32.01
CA ALA A 4 17.31 -36.35 -30.58
C ALA A 4 15.81 -36.15 -30.29
N LEU A 5 15.20 -37.18 -29.71
CA LEU A 5 13.82 -37.19 -29.25
C LEU A 5 13.84 -36.85 -27.75
N THR A 6 13.44 -35.63 -27.39
CA THR A 6 13.31 -35.20 -26.00
C THR A 6 11.92 -35.57 -25.50
N VAL A 7 11.84 -36.54 -24.58
CA VAL A 7 10.60 -36.94 -23.90
C VAL A 7 10.51 -36.18 -22.58
N TRP A 8 9.46 -35.38 -22.41
CA TRP A 8 9.12 -34.77 -21.13
C TRP A 8 8.24 -35.74 -20.34
N VAL A 9 8.73 -36.22 -19.20
CA VAL A 9 7.91 -36.97 -18.24
C VAL A 9 7.32 -35.97 -17.26
N LEU A 10 6.01 -35.77 -17.35
CA LEU A 10 5.24 -34.98 -16.38
C LEU A 10 4.98 -35.88 -15.16
N LEU A 11 5.76 -35.73 -14.08
CA LEU A 11 5.39 -36.28 -12.78
C LEU A 11 4.37 -35.34 -12.13
N ALA A 12 3.09 -35.68 -12.24
CA ALA A 12 2.06 -35.10 -11.39
C ALA A 12 2.24 -35.65 -9.97
N ALA A 13 2.94 -34.89 -9.11
CA ALA A 13 2.92 -35.13 -7.68
C ALA A 13 1.58 -34.64 -7.14
N THR A 14 0.64 -35.56 -6.90
CA THR A 14 -0.52 -35.27 -6.04
C THR A 14 0.01 -35.15 -4.61
N SER A 15 0.32 -33.92 -4.19
CA SER A 15 0.59 -33.62 -2.79
C SER A 15 -0.73 -33.71 -2.02
N GLY A 16 -1.08 -34.91 -1.57
CA GLY A 16 -1.98 -35.06 -0.44
C GLY A 16 -1.27 -34.50 0.78
N ALA A 17 -1.58 -33.27 1.17
CA ALA A 17 -1.12 -32.70 2.43
C ALA A 17 -1.85 -33.42 3.57
N SER A 18 -1.35 -34.59 3.98
CA SER A 18 -1.73 -35.19 5.24
C SER A 18 -1.06 -34.39 6.36
N GLY A 19 -1.78 -33.42 6.92
CA GLY A 19 -1.32 -32.62 8.05
C GLY A 19 -1.03 -33.51 9.26
N ALA A 20 0.25 -33.63 9.61
CA ALA A 20 0.65 -34.16 10.90
C ALA A 20 0.27 -33.13 11.99
N ALA A 21 -0.48 -33.57 12.98
CA ALA A 21 -0.76 -32.80 14.19
C ALA A 21 0.56 -32.40 14.86
N GLY A 22 0.88 -31.10 14.87
CA GLY A 22 2.11 -30.60 15.48
C GLY A 22 2.57 -29.25 14.95
N THR A 23 1.75 -28.21 15.15
CA THR A 23 2.06 -26.77 15.38
C THR A 23 0.83 -25.95 14.95
N ASP A 24 0.32 -25.09 15.83
CA ASP A 24 -0.85 -24.23 15.53
C ASP A 24 -0.53 -23.15 14.48
N GLN A 25 0.75 -22.98 14.11
CA GLN A 25 1.21 -21.97 13.16
C GLN A 25 1.07 -22.44 11.70
N VAL A 26 0.80 -21.48 10.82
CA VAL A 26 0.73 -21.71 9.38
C VAL A 26 2.11 -21.99 8.82
N ASP A 27 2.29 -23.14 8.17
CA ASP A 27 3.45 -23.40 7.32
C ASP A 27 3.17 -22.88 5.91
N ALA A 28 3.89 -21.83 5.51
CA ALA A 28 3.74 -21.23 4.19
C ALA A 28 4.47 -22.02 3.09
N ALA A 29 5.42 -22.90 3.42
CA ALA A 29 6.26 -23.56 2.42
C ALA A 29 5.47 -24.34 1.35
N PRO A 30 4.37 -25.07 1.67
CA PRO A 30 3.55 -25.77 0.67
C PRO A 30 2.84 -24.85 -0.33
N PHE A 31 2.65 -23.57 0.01
CA PHE A 31 1.97 -22.58 -0.84
C PHE A 31 2.95 -21.75 -1.69
N GLY A 32 4.22 -22.15 -1.72
CA GLY A 32 5.26 -21.54 -2.55
C GLY A 32 5.84 -22.51 -3.57
N ARG A 33 6.65 -21.97 -4.48
CA ARG A 33 7.48 -22.73 -5.41
C ARG A 33 8.79 -23.11 -4.72
N PRO A 34 9.20 -24.39 -4.70
CA PRO A 34 10.48 -24.79 -4.12
C PRO A 34 11.65 -24.18 -4.91
N LEU A 35 12.65 -23.69 -4.18
CA LEU A 35 13.94 -23.26 -4.69
C LEU A 35 14.98 -24.29 -4.29
N LEU A 36 15.36 -25.15 -5.23
CA LEU A 36 16.37 -26.18 -5.00
C LEU A 36 17.67 -25.77 -5.68
N ALA A 37 18.76 -25.77 -4.92
CA ALA A 37 20.12 -25.63 -5.41
C ALA A 37 21.02 -26.64 -4.69
N GLU A 38 22.22 -26.89 -5.22
CA GLU A 38 23.15 -27.87 -4.62
C GLU A 38 23.54 -27.53 -3.18
N ASP A 39 23.58 -26.23 -2.86
CA ASP A 39 24.04 -25.68 -1.59
C ASP A 39 22.89 -25.11 -0.72
N SER A 40 21.64 -25.20 -1.17
CA SER A 40 20.52 -24.58 -0.46
C SER A 40 19.16 -25.20 -0.75
N ALA A 41 18.29 -25.15 0.26
CA ALA A 41 16.88 -25.48 0.14
C ALA A 41 16.03 -24.29 0.54
N GLY A 42 15.13 -23.88 -0.35
CA GLY A 42 14.31 -22.71 -0.16
C GLY A 42 12.95 -22.80 -0.82
N VAL A 43 12.24 -21.69 -0.75
CA VAL A 43 10.89 -21.52 -1.27
C VAL A 43 10.69 -20.05 -1.67
N GLU A 44 9.87 -19.84 -2.69
CA GLU A 44 9.46 -18.54 -3.22
C GLU A 44 7.94 -18.46 -3.30
N TRP A 45 7.35 -17.36 -2.84
CA TRP A 45 5.90 -17.17 -2.78
C TRP A 45 5.42 -16.06 -3.72
N PRO A 46 4.15 -16.09 -4.19
CA PRO A 46 3.56 -15.02 -4.99
C PRO A 46 3.15 -13.79 -4.18
N GLU A 47 3.38 -13.79 -2.86
CA GLU A 47 3.11 -12.67 -1.96
C GLU A 47 4.10 -12.68 -0.79
N VAL A 48 4.26 -11.53 -0.12
CA VAL A 48 5.18 -11.39 1.03
C VAL A 48 4.65 -12.22 2.19
N ARG A 49 5.52 -13.03 2.80
CA ARG A 49 5.20 -13.84 3.99
C ARG A 49 5.95 -13.32 5.20
N ARG A 50 5.28 -13.22 6.36
CA ARG A 50 5.92 -12.91 7.65
C ARG A 50 6.45 -14.19 8.29
N ILE A 51 7.65 -14.62 7.89
CA ILE A 51 8.23 -15.87 8.40
C ILE A 51 8.75 -15.65 9.82
N SER A 52 8.21 -16.38 10.80
CA SER A 52 8.56 -16.30 12.22
C SER A 52 9.49 -17.44 12.67
N ARG A 53 9.46 -18.58 11.98
CA ARG A 53 10.32 -19.73 12.26
C ARG A 53 10.58 -20.55 11.00
N VAL A 54 11.78 -21.10 10.88
CA VAL A 54 12.16 -21.98 9.77
C VAL A 54 12.56 -23.33 10.34
N GLU A 55 12.03 -24.42 9.80
CA GLU A 55 12.41 -25.77 10.24
C GLU A 55 12.87 -26.60 9.05
N ILE A 56 13.97 -27.32 9.21
CA ILE A 56 14.43 -28.33 8.26
C ILE A 56 14.43 -29.68 8.94
N THR A 57 13.75 -30.64 8.32
CA THR A 57 13.85 -32.04 8.69
C THR A 57 14.66 -32.77 7.64
N PHE A 58 15.72 -33.47 8.04
CA PHE A 58 16.55 -34.22 7.11
C PHE A 58 15.97 -35.64 6.88
N ALA A 59 16.25 -36.27 5.73
CA ALA A 59 15.89 -37.66 5.40
C ALA A 59 17.01 -38.69 5.65
N GLY A 60 16.65 -39.92 6.01
CA GLY A 60 17.60 -41.04 6.26
C GLY A 60 18.28 -40.99 7.64
N LYS A 61 18.92 -42.10 8.06
CA LYS A 61 19.65 -42.18 9.35
C LYS A 61 21.17 -42.19 9.22
N GLU A 62 21.67 -42.23 7.99
CA GLU A 62 23.07 -42.54 7.68
C GLU A 62 24.00 -41.32 7.75
N ALA A 63 23.50 -40.14 7.36
CA ALA A 63 24.26 -38.90 7.42
C ALA A 63 23.94 -38.13 8.73
N PRO A 64 24.97 -37.60 9.43
CA PRO A 64 24.75 -36.76 10.60
C PRO A 64 24.00 -35.48 10.21
N VAL A 65 23.17 -34.99 11.14
CA VAL A 65 22.50 -33.70 10.98
C VAL A 65 23.55 -32.59 11.04
N PRO A 66 23.61 -31.67 10.05
CA PRO A 66 24.54 -30.56 10.08
C PRO A 66 24.36 -29.71 11.34
N ALA A 67 25.46 -29.20 11.90
CA ALA A 67 25.38 -28.29 13.03
C ALA A 67 24.68 -26.98 12.61
N PRO A 68 23.90 -26.33 13.49
CA PRO A 68 23.26 -25.05 13.17
C PRO A 68 24.22 -24.00 12.61
N ALA A 69 25.45 -23.95 13.13
CA ALA A 69 26.49 -23.02 12.67
C ALA A 69 26.98 -23.26 11.23
N SER A 70 26.75 -24.45 10.65
CA SER A 70 27.05 -24.74 9.24
C SER A 70 25.88 -24.46 8.29
N MET A 71 24.81 -23.85 8.80
CA MET A 71 23.61 -23.48 8.06
C MET A 71 23.31 -22.00 8.28
N GLN A 72 22.83 -21.32 7.24
CA GLN A 72 22.47 -19.91 7.30
C GLN A 72 21.07 -19.75 6.70
N VAL A 73 20.16 -19.17 7.48
CA VAL A 73 18.86 -18.74 6.95
C VAL A 73 19.10 -17.43 6.19
N GLU A 74 18.74 -17.41 4.93
CA GLU A 74 18.77 -16.21 4.08
C GLU A 74 17.36 -15.90 3.59
N TYR A 75 17.03 -14.62 3.52
CA TYR A 75 15.77 -14.13 2.97
C TYR A 75 16.01 -13.11 1.86
N TRP A 76 15.08 -13.02 0.93
CA TRP A 76 15.12 -12.05 -0.15
C TRP A 76 14.71 -10.67 0.37
N HIS A 77 15.52 -9.66 0.07
CA HIS A 77 15.42 -8.33 0.67
C HIS A 77 15.81 -7.23 -0.31
N ARG A 78 15.15 -6.06 -0.24
CA ARG A 78 15.62 -4.84 -0.90
C ARG A 78 15.35 -3.56 -0.10
N VAL A 79 14.11 -3.30 0.28
CA VAL A 79 13.65 -2.00 0.81
C VAL A 79 13.06 -2.09 2.21
N TRP A 80 12.66 -3.27 2.69
CA TRP A 80 12.21 -3.44 4.07
C TRP A 80 13.29 -2.97 5.05
N ASN A 81 12.94 -2.14 6.02
CA ASN A 81 13.89 -1.43 6.87
C ASN A 81 14.08 -2.05 8.27
N GLY A 82 13.56 -3.26 8.49
CA GLY A 82 13.60 -3.95 9.79
C GLY A 82 12.46 -3.61 10.74
N ALA A 83 11.65 -2.57 10.47
CA ALA A 83 10.50 -2.21 11.30
C ALA A 83 9.32 -3.18 11.13
N PRO A 84 8.33 -3.20 12.05
CA PRO A 84 7.06 -3.89 11.83
C PRO A 84 6.42 -3.48 10.51
N VAL A 85 5.91 -4.46 9.76
CA VAL A 85 5.15 -4.19 8.52
C VAL A 85 3.88 -3.42 8.89
N ARG A 86 3.64 -2.31 8.19
CA ARG A 86 2.49 -1.43 8.42
C ARG A 86 1.26 -1.93 7.67
N ARG A 87 0.07 -1.69 8.24
CA ARG A 87 -1.21 -2.15 7.67
C ARG A 87 -1.76 -1.17 6.65
N TYR A 88 -2.38 -1.68 5.59
CA TYR A 88 -3.08 -0.84 4.60
C TYR A 88 -4.20 0.03 5.22
N GLY A 89 -4.90 -0.47 6.24
CA GLY A 89 -5.97 0.27 6.94
C GLY A 89 -5.48 1.38 7.88
N GLU A 90 -4.18 1.43 8.18
CA GLU A 90 -3.58 2.41 9.10
C GLU A 90 -3.00 3.64 8.37
N GLU A 91 -3.15 3.71 7.04
CA GLU A 91 -2.46 4.70 6.23
C GLU A 91 -3.40 5.52 5.31
N ASN A 92 -3.11 6.81 5.17
CA ASN A 92 -3.82 7.71 4.26
C ASN A 92 -3.51 7.34 2.79
N ALA A 93 -4.52 6.91 2.04
CA ALA A 93 -4.45 6.34 0.68
C ALA A 93 -3.63 7.13 -0.37
N GLY A 94 -3.37 8.42 -0.17
CA GLY A 94 -2.62 9.25 -1.13
C GLY A 94 -1.09 9.10 -1.11
N ARG A 95 -0.49 8.52 -0.06
CA ARG A 95 0.97 8.36 0.06
C ARG A 95 1.45 6.91 -0.07
N THR A 96 0.56 5.95 0.13
CA THR A 96 0.89 4.53 0.28
C THR A 96 1.17 3.81 -1.04
N GLY A 97 0.45 4.18 -2.10
CA GLY A 97 0.63 3.60 -3.43
C GLY A 97 2.01 3.85 -4.08
N TRP A 98 2.87 4.65 -3.44
CA TRP A 98 4.22 4.99 -3.90
C TRP A 98 5.32 4.55 -2.92
N VAL A 99 4.97 3.80 -1.86
CA VAL A 99 5.97 3.29 -0.91
C VAL A 99 6.76 2.16 -1.62
N PRO A 100 8.10 2.19 -1.56
CA PRO A 100 8.90 1.10 -2.12
C PRO A 100 8.50 -0.23 -1.49
N ASN A 101 8.32 -1.26 -2.31
CA ASN A 101 8.09 -2.64 -1.90
C ASN A 101 9.15 -3.58 -2.49
N ASP A 102 9.42 -4.69 -1.81
CA ASP A 102 10.27 -5.76 -2.34
C ASP A 102 9.57 -6.47 -3.51
N ASP A 103 10.35 -6.92 -4.49
CA ASP A 103 9.86 -7.71 -5.63
C ASP A 103 10.77 -8.94 -5.88
N TRP A 104 10.31 -9.89 -6.71
CA TRP A 104 11.01 -11.14 -6.96
C TRP A 104 12.35 -11.04 -7.70
N PHE A 105 12.65 -9.90 -8.32
CA PHE A 105 13.71 -9.78 -9.31
C PHE A 105 14.82 -8.82 -8.90
N THR A 106 14.51 -7.81 -8.09
CA THR A 106 15.44 -6.69 -7.82
C THR A 106 16.03 -6.70 -6.41
N GLY A 107 15.73 -7.71 -5.60
CA GLY A 107 16.33 -7.89 -4.27
C GLY A 107 17.68 -8.61 -4.29
N GLU A 108 18.17 -8.88 -3.08
CA GLU A 108 19.36 -9.66 -2.80
C GLU A 108 19.11 -10.63 -1.64
N TRP A 109 19.94 -11.66 -1.52
CA TRP A 109 19.90 -12.57 -0.38
C TRP A 109 20.60 -11.92 0.82
N LYS A 110 19.85 -11.70 1.89
CA LYS A 110 20.35 -11.20 3.16
C LYS A 110 20.34 -12.31 4.21
N THR A 111 21.46 -12.50 4.92
CA THR A 111 21.56 -13.46 6.02
C THR A 111 20.75 -12.96 7.22
N ALA A 112 19.85 -13.81 7.73
CA ALA A 112 19.08 -13.55 8.92
C ALA A 112 19.86 -13.89 10.19
N ASP A 113 19.70 -13.05 11.21
CA ASP A 113 20.17 -13.33 12.55
C ASP A 113 19.22 -14.36 13.20
N THR A 114 19.73 -15.58 13.38
CA THR A 114 18.92 -16.72 13.81
C THR A 114 19.58 -17.53 14.91
N ARG A 115 18.76 -18.12 15.76
CA ARG A 115 19.14 -19.09 16.78
C ARG A 115 18.63 -20.45 16.35
N GLY A 116 19.56 -21.37 16.07
CA GLY A 116 19.26 -22.72 15.63
C GLY A 116 19.27 -23.73 16.77
N LEU A 117 18.26 -24.58 16.84
CA LEU A 117 18.13 -25.69 17.78
C LEU A 117 18.04 -27.01 17.02
N VAL A 118 18.80 -28.02 17.45
CA VAL A 118 18.73 -29.38 16.87
C VAL A 118 17.94 -30.30 17.80
N GLU A 119 16.90 -30.91 17.26
CA GLU A 119 16.06 -31.90 17.96
C GLU A 119 15.94 -33.16 17.11
N GLY A 120 16.74 -34.17 17.42
CA GLY A 120 16.81 -35.40 16.64
C GLY A 120 17.28 -35.15 15.21
N ARG A 121 16.33 -35.14 14.26
CA ARG A 121 16.57 -34.92 12.83
C ARG A 121 16.08 -33.57 12.30
N LYS A 122 15.53 -32.76 13.18
CA LYS A 122 14.98 -31.46 12.88
C LYS A 122 15.91 -30.37 13.36
N VAL A 123 16.08 -29.34 12.55
CA VAL A 123 16.78 -28.12 12.94
C VAL A 123 15.80 -26.96 12.79
N SER A 124 15.55 -26.26 13.89
CA SER A 124 14.60 -25.15 13.99
C SER A 124 15.37 -23.85 14.18
N PHE A 125 15.10 -22.85 13.33
CA PHE A 125 15.69 -21.52 13.39
C PHE A 125 14.62 -20.50 13.79
N THR A 126 14.89 -19.77 14.86
CA THR A 126 14.08 -18.61 15.28
C THR A 126 14.86 -17.33 15.05
N PHE A 127 14.18 -16.24 14.67
CA PHE A 127 14.83 -14.98 14.38
C PHE A 127 15.08 -14.18 15.65
N ALA A 128 16.28 -13.62 15.77
CA ALA A 128 16.52 -12.53 16.71
C ALA A 128 15.72 -11.28 16.29
N PRO A 129 15.43 -10.34 17.19
CA PRO A 129 14.90 -9.02 16.83
C PRO A 129 15.75 -8.38 15.70
N SER A 130 15.08 -7.89 14.65
CA SER A 130 15.73 -7.39 13.41
C SER A 130 16.79 -6.30 13.64
N HIS A 131 16.71 -5.56 14.74
CA HIS A 131 17.64 -4.49 15.08
C HIS A 131 18.94 -4.95 15.74
N GLU A 132 19.05 -6.21 16.21
CA GLU A 132 20.25 -6.68 16.93
C GLU A 132 21.47 -6.70 16.00
N THR A 133 21.33 -7.31 14.82
CA THR A 133 22.43 -7.46 13.84
C THR A 133 22.09 -6.92 12.46
N GLU A 134 20.86 -7.14 11.98
CA GLU A 134 20.52 -6.91 10.57
C GLU A 134 20.25 -5.44 10.24
N PHE A 135 19.71 -4.69 11.20
CA PHE A 135 19.32 -3.28 11.08
C PHE A 135 19.69 -2.49 12.36
N PRO A 136 20.98 -2.32 12.69
CA PRO A 136 21.44 -1.72 13.95
C PRO A 136 21.02 -0.27 14.14
N ASP A 137 20.72 0.44 13.05
CA ASP A 137 20.28 1.85 13.08
C ASP A 137 18.78 2.04 13.36
N LEU A 138 18.01 0.95 13.45
CA LEU A 138 16.57 0.99 13.69
C LEU A 138 16.26 1.68 15.03
N LYS A 139 15.44 2.73 14.99
CA LYS A 139 15.10 3.55 16.17
C LYS A 139 13.90 3.05 16.96
N VAL A 140 13.30 1.95 16.51
CA VAL A 140 12.17 1.28 17.15
C VAL A 140 12.56 -0.17 17.45
N PRO A 141 11.89 -0.84 18.41
CA PRO A 141 12.09 -2.26 18.62
C PRO A 141 11.90 -3.05 17.31
N GLY A 142 12.91 -3.84 16.96
CA GLY A 142 12.83 -4.73 15.80
C GLY A 142 11.90 -5.91 16.02
N VAL A 143 11.49 -6.54 14.92
CA VAL A 143 10.58 -7.71 14.92
C VAL A 143 11.33 -9.04 14.91
N THR A 144 10.69 -10.09 15.40
CA THR A 144 11.19 -11.47 15.41
C THR A 144 10.63 -12.32 14.26
N TYR A 145 10.19 -11.68 13.19
CA TYR A 145 9.83 -12.30 11.91
C TYR A 145 10.56 -11.60 10.77
N ARG A 146 10.60 -12.22 9.59
CA ARG A 146 11.14 -11.62 8.36
C ARG A 146 10.05 -11.59 7.28
N PRO A 147 9.55 -10.40 6.89
CA PRO A 147 8.69 -10.27 5.74
C PRO A 147 9.51 -10.49 4.47
N THR A 148 9.20 -11.52 3.69
CA THR A 148 9.97 -11.83 2.48
C THR A 148 9.16 -12.56 1.42
N LEU A 149 9.58 -12.44 0.16
CA LEU A 149 9.06 -13.20 -0.98
C LEU A 149 9.79 -14.53 -1.18
N LYS A 150 11.02 -14.67 -0.67
CA LYS A 150 11.81 -15.90 -0.82
C LYS A 150 12.64 -16.15 0.43
N LEU A 151 12.76 -17.40 0.79
CA LEU A 151 13.56 -17.85 1.92
C LEU A 151 14.39 -19.06 1.47
N ARG A 152 15.62 -19.18 1.97
CA ARG A 152 16.39 -20.42 1.86
C ARG A 152 17.23 -20.66 3.09
N VAL A 153 17.54 -21.93 3.34
CA VAL A 153 18.64 -22.32 4.21
C VAL A 153 19.81 -22.70 3.33
N LYS A 154 20.89 -21.95 3.47
CA LYS A 154 22.16 -22.16 2.78
C LYS A 154 23.09 -22.99 3.65
N PHE A 155 23.78 -23.93 3.02
CA PHE A 155 24.71 -24.84 3.66
C PHE A 155 26.14 -24.46 3.28
N ALA A 156 27.12 -24.72 4.16
CA ALA A 156 28.54 -24.48 3.86
C ALA A 156 29.11 -25.37 2.72
N GLY A 157 28.31 -26.27 2.14
CA GLY A 157 28.65 -27.18 1.07
C GLY A 157 27.40 -27.92 0.58
N SER A 158 27.57 -29.13 0.03
CA SER A 158 26.42 -29.97 -0.32
C SER A 158 25.59 -30.31 0.92
N HIS A 159 24.27 -30.27 0.78
CA HIS A 159 23.37 -30.56 1.89
C HIS A 159 22.95 -32.03 1.90
N PRO A 160 22.80 -32.67 3.08
CA PRO A 160 22.16 -33.98 3.17
C PRO A 160 20.75 -33.94 2.59
N ARG A 161 20.22 -35.08 2.15
CA ARG A 161 18.84 -35.15 1.63
C ARG A 161 17.86 -34.57 2.65
N ILE A 162 17.06 -33.59 2.24
CA ILE A 162 16.05 -32.94 3.07
C ILE A 162 14.72 -33.68 2.89
N ALA A 163 14.04 -33.97 4.01
CA ALA A 163 12.71 -34.55 4.03
C ALA A 163 11.64 -33.45 3.93
N SER A 164 11.80 -32.34 4.66
CA SER A 164 10.91 -31.18 4.59
C SER A 164 11.65 -29.88 4.92
N LEU A 165 11.19 -28.80 4.31
CA LEU A 165 11.44 -27.42 4.72
C LEU A 165 10.07 -26.84 5.12
N ASN A 166 9.96 -26.34 6.33
CA ASN A 166 8.77 -25.68 6.84
C ASN A 166 9.12 -24.21 7.13
N ALA A 167 8.28 -23.30 6.67
CA ALA A 167 8.44 -21.86 6.82
C ALA A 167 7.22 -21.31 7.54
N LEU A 168 7.30 -21.28 8.86
CA LEU A 168 6.16 -20.97 9.72
C LEU A 168 5.96 -19.45 9.80
N THR A 169 4.73 -18.99 9.62
CA THR A 169 4.37 -17.57 9.74
C THR A 169 3.88 -17.25 11.15
N ASP A 170 3.48 -16.00 11.39
CA ASP A 170 2.79 -15.57 12.61
C ASP A 170 1.27 -15.75 12.54
N SER A 171 0.75 -16.34 11.46
CA SER A 171 -0.65 -16.75 11.32
C SER A 171 -0.89 -18.12 11.95
N LEU A 172 -2.13 -18.36 12.40
CA LEU A 172 -2.53 -19.60 13.07
C LEU A 172 -3.60 -20.33 12.26
N TRP A 173 -3.49 -21.66 12.20
CA TRP A 173 -4.55 -22.52 11.72
C TRP A 173 -5.76 -22.41 12.64
N GLN A 174 -6.93 -22.24 12.06
CA GLN A 174 -8.20 -22.24 12.78
C GLN A 174 -8.88 -23.61 12.68
N THR A 175 -9.84 -23.85 13.57
CA THR A 175 -10.69 -25.02 13.47
C THR A 175 -11.42 -25.00 12.12
N PRO A 176 -11.51 -26.15 11.41
CA PRO A 176 -12.20 -26.20 10.14
C PRO A 176 -13.64 -25.70 10.27
N GLU A 177 -14.04 -24.85 9.33
CA GLU A 177 -15.40 -24.32 9.27
C GLU A 177 -16.11 -24.85 8.04
N ARG A 178 -17.39 -25.20 8.21
CA ARG A 178 -18.18 -25.77 7.13
C ARG A 178 -18.74 -24.65 6.26
N ILE A 179 -18.22 -24.56 5.04
CA ILE A 179 -18.65 -23.59 4.03
C ILE A 179 -19.68 -24.24 3.11
N ARG A 180 -20.70 -23.48 2.72
CA ARG A 180 -21.72 -23.85 1.74
C ARG A 180 -21.62 -22.94 0.53
N VAL A 181 -21.57 -23.54 -0.64
CA VAL A 181 -21.76 -22.87 -1.93
C VAL A 181 -23.06 -23.37 -2.54
N GLU A 182 -24.06 -22.50 -2.60
CA GLU A 182 -25.33 -22.76 -3.26
C GLU A 182 -25.26 -22.27 -4.71
N PHE A 183 -25.77 -23.09 -5.63
CA PHE A 183 -25.90 -22.77 -7.05
C PHE A 183 -27.36 -22.84 -7.49
N GLU A 184 -27.82 -21.81 -8.19
CA GLU A 184 -29.08 -21.85 -8.93
C GLU A 184 -28.91 -22.56 -10.28
N LYS A 185 -29.96 -23.28 -10.71
CA LYS A 185 -30.13 -23.80 -12.07
C LYS A 185 -28.96 -24.67 -12.55
N ARG A 186 -28.37 -25.46 -11.65
CA ARG A 186 -27.33 -26.43 -12.00
C ARG A 186 -27.81 -27.87 -11.88
N GLU A 187 -27.41 -28.67 -12.86
CA GLU A 187 -27.68 -30.11 -12.85
C GLU A 187 -26.76 -30.87 -11.88
N GLN A 188 -25.53 -30.38 -11.69
CA GLN A 188 -24.51 -30.95 -10.81
C GLN A 188 -23.67 -29.83 -10.16
N CYS A 189 -23.22 -30.06 -8.92
CA CYS A 189 -22.27 -29.21 -8.20
C CYS A 189 -21.14 -30.11 -7.68
N LYS A 190 -20.22 -30.43 -8.59
CA LYS A 190 -19.01 -31.23 -8.34
C LYS A 190 -17.74 -30.46 -8.71
N ASP A 191 -17.85 -29.13 -8.71
CA ASP A 191 -16.77 -28.23 -9.11
C ASP A 191 -15.61 -28.41 -8.12
N PRO A 192 -14.39 -28.71 -8.60
CA PRO A 192 -13.24 -28.87 -7.72
C PRO A 192 -12.97 -27.59 -6.92
N MET A 193 -12.73 -27.78 -5.62
CA MET A 193 -12.27 -26.74 -4.70
C MET A 193 -10.75 -26.75 -4.66
N GLU A 194 -10.13 -25.65 -5.11
CA GLU A 194 -8.71 -25.39 -4.89
C GLU A 194 -8.58 -24.40 -3.75
N VAL A 195 -7.77 -24.72 -2.74
CA VAL A 195 -7.60 -23.88 -1.56
C VAL A 195 -6.15 -23.42 -1.49
N TYR A 196 -5.99 -22.10 -1.43
CA TYR A 196 -4.71 -21.44 -1.19
C TYR A 196 -4.64 -21.00 0.28
N ASN A 197 -3.48 -21.17 0.92
CA ASN A 197 -3.27 -20.96 2.36
C ASN A 197 -4.28 -21.70 3.25
N GLY A 198 -4.59 -22.95 2.90
CA GLY A 198 -5.53 -23.80 3.64
C GLY A 198 -5.78 -25.11 2.91
N TRP A 199 -6.75 -25.89 3.38
CA TRP A 199 -7.16 -27.13 2.72
C TRP A 199 -8.61 -27.49 3.04
N VAL A 200 -9.20 -28.28 2.14
CA VAL A 200 -10.46 -28.99 2.43
C VAL A 200 -10.14 -30.23 3.26
N VAL A 201 -10.87 -30.44 4.36
CA VAL A 201 -10.74 -31.65 5.18
C VAL A 201 -11.13 -32.86 4.34
N GLU A 202 -10.30 -33.90 4.37
CA GLU A 202 -10.51 -35.12 3.59
C GLU A 202 -11.88 -35.74 3.87
N ASN A 203 -12.59 -36.14 2.81
CA ASN A 203 -13.94 -36.71 2.88
C ASN A 203 -15.03 -35.80 3.50
N SER A 204 -14.76 -34.50 3.70
CA SER A 204 -15.77 -33.54 4.19
C SER A 204 -16.68 -32.99 3.09
N THR A 205 -16.24 -33.04 1.84
CA THR A 205 -16.99 -32.50 0.71
C THR A 205 -18.26 -33.30 0.46
N THR A 206 -19.40 -32.61 0.48
CA THR A 206 -20.69 -33.18 0.15
C THR A 206 -21.38 -32.35 -0.91
N SER A 207 -22.06 -33.02 -1.83
CA SER A 207 -22.86 -32.39 -2.88
C SER A 207 -24.30 -32.87 -2.71
N THR A 208 -25.22 -31.93 -2.51
CA THR A 208 -26.65 -32.24 -2.38
C THR A 208 -27.43 -31.49 -3.45
N ARG A 209 -28.44 -32.13 -4.02
CA ARG A 209 -29.35 -31.50 -4.97
C ARG A 209 -30.78 -31.58 -4.45
N ARG A 210 -31.53 -30.48 -4.60
CA ARG A 210 -32.96 -30.41 -4.28
C ARG A 210 -33.63 -29.51 -5.30
N GLY A 211 -34.45 -30.10 -6.16
CA GLY A 211 -35.07 -29.40 -7.28
C GLY A 211 -34.02 -28.80 -8.22
N ASN A 212 -34.06 -27.47 -8.37
CA ASN A 212 -33.16 -26.69 -9.24
C ASN A 212 -31.97 -26.07 -8.51
N ALA A 213 -31.82 -26.33 -7.21
CA ALA A 213 -30.69 -25.87 -6.41
C ALA A 213 -29.73 -27.01 -6.12
N CYS A 214 -28.44 -26.69 -6.12
CA CYS A 214 -27.36 -27.60 -5.81
C CYS A 214 -26.45 -26.95 -4.77
N TRP A 215 -26.12 -27.69 -3.71
CA TRP A 215 -25.23 -27.25 -2.64
C TRP A 215 -23.95 -28.07 -2.67
N LEU A 216 -22.82 -27.37 -2.70
CA LEU A 216 -21.51 -27.93 -2.42
C LEU A 216 -21.10 -27.45 -1.02
N GLU A 217 -20.92 -28.38 -0.09
CA GLU A 217 -20.42 -28.08 1.24
C GLU A 217 -19.09 -28.76 1.49
N ALA A 218 -18.19 -28.11 2.21
CA ALA A 218 -16.92 -28.69 2.62
C ALA A 218 -16.44 -28.04 3.92
N ASP A 219 -15.74 -28.82 4.74
CA ASP A 219 -15.06 -28.29 5.93
C ASP A 219 -13.69 -27.76 5.48
N VAL A 220 -13.43 -26.47 5.69
CA VAL A 220 -12.21 -25.81 5.23
C VAL A 220 -11.38 -25.38 6.43
N THR A 221 -10.14 -25.89 6.52
CA THR A 221 -9.14 -25.33 7.42
C THR A 221 -8.60 -24.03 6.82
N TYR A 222 -8.57 -22.98 7.62
CA TYR A 222 -8.16 -21.65 7.18
C TYR A 222 -7.15 -21.04 8.15
N ALA A 223 -6.34 -20.14 7.62
CA ALA A 223 -5.38 -19.33 8.34
C ALA A 223 -6.05 -18.08 8.88
N ARG A 224 -5.62 -17.64 10.06
CA ARG A 224 -5.99 -16.35 10.62
C ARG A 224 -4.79 -15.68 11.27
N ASN A 225 -4.65 -14.39 10.99
CA ASN A 225 -3.72 -13.52 11.68
C ASN A 225 -4.49 -12.41 12.38
N TRP A 226 -4.28 -12.26 13.68
CA TRP A 226 -5.02 -11.28 14.49
C TRP A 226 -4.50 -9.86 14.32
N GLU A 227 -3.24 -9.71 13.92
CA GLU A 227 -2.65 -8.41 13.67
C GLU A 227 -2.88 -7.95 12.23
N ASP A 228 -3.00 -8.84 11.25
CA ASP A 228 -3.21 -8.46 9.86
C ASP A 228 -4.15 -9.45 9.17
N PRO A 229 -5.47 -9.17 9.12
CA PRO A 229 -6.45 -10.12 8.57
C PRO A 229 -6.20 -10.52 7.11
N GLU A 230 -5.40 -9.75 6.35
CA GLU A 230 -5.04 -10.08 4.97
C GLU A 230 -3.80 -10.98 4.88
N ALA A 231 -3.00 -11.10 5.95
CA ALA A 231 -1.83 -11.95 5.97
C ALA A 231 -2.22 -13.43 5.91
N ASP A 232 -1.58 -14.16 4.99
CA ASP A 232 -1.81 -15.59 4.73
C ASP A 232 -3.29 -15.94 4.49
N ARG A 233 -4.09 -15.00 3.98
CA ARG A 233 -5.54 -15.17 3.81
C ARG A 233 -5.86 -16.44 3.01
N THR A 234 -6.79 -17.25 3.54
CA THR A 234 -7.25 -18.46 2.86
C THR A 234 -8.24 -18.12 1.76
N ILE A 235 -7.91 -18.48 0.54
CA ILE A 235 -8.74 -18.26 -0.64
C ILE A 235 -9.19 -19.60 -1.20
N VAL A 236 -10.49 -19.77 -1.38
CA VAL A 236 -11.06 -20.92 -2.08
C VAL A 236 -11.41 -20.50 -3.49
N THR A 237 -10.92 -21.27 -4.46
CA THR A 237 -11.27 -21.12 -5.88
C THR A 237 -12.11 -22.31 -6.31
N LEU A 238 -13.33 -22.05 -6.77
CA LEU A 238 -14.12 -23.06 -7.47
C LEU A 238 -13.74 -23.11 -8.94
N ARG A 239 -13.19 -24.25 -9.34
CA ARG A 239 -12.81 -24.54 -10.74
C ARG A 239 -14.04 -25.00 -11.52
N SER A 240 -14.91 -24.05 -11.84
CA SER A 240 -16.07 -24.28 -12.70
C SER A 240 -15.69 -24.18 -14.19
N PRO A 241 -16.24 -25.02 -15.10
CA PRO A 241 -15.93 -24.93 -16.53
C PRO A 241 -16.32 -23.61 -17.20
N SER A 242 -17.43 -22.98 -16.76
CA SER A 242 -17.97 -21.78 -17.40
C SER A 242 -17.75 -20.50 -16.59
N HIS A 243 -17.81 -20.61 -15.26
CA HIS A 243 -17.80 -19.46 -14.35
C HIS A 243 -16.93 -19.77 -13.12
N PRO A 244 -15.60 -19.90 -13.28
CA PRO A 244 -14.72 -20.06 -12.13
C PRO A 244 -14.70 -18.76 -11.32
N PHE A 245 -14.64 -18.89 -10.00
CA PHE A 245 -14.56 -17.74 -9.09
C PHE A 245 -13.82 -18.13 -7.83
N SER A 246 -13.34 -17.11 -7.11
CA SER A 246 -12.65 -17.26 -5.84
C SER A 246 -13.34 -16.43 -4.77
N PHE A 247 -13.23 -16.87 -3.52
CA PHE A 247 -13.72 -16.13 -2.37
C PHE A 247 -12.76 -16.28 -1.18
N ALA A 248 -12.73 -15.26 -0.33
CA ALA A 248 -11.97 -15.30 0.90
C ALA A 248 -12.79 -16.00 2.00
N VAL A 249 -12.20 -16.98 2.67
CA VAL A 249 -12.91 -17.79 3.68
C VAL A 249 -13.28 -16.93 4.89
N ASP A 250 -12.39 -16.04 5.31
CA ASP A 250 -12.57 -15.19 6.48
C ASP A 250 -13.76 -14.23 6.37
N GLU A 251 -14.09 -13.72 5.17
CA GLU A 251 -15.31 -12.93 4.94
C GLU A 251 -16.57 -13.75 5.27
N VAL A 252 -16.62 -14.99 4.78
CA VAL A 252 -17.73 -15.92 5.08
C VAL A 252 -17.79 -16.24 6.57
N ILE A 253 -16.65 -16.44 7.23
CA ILE A 253 -16.58 -16.73 8.67
C ILE A 253 -17.03 -15.53 9.51
N GLN A 254 -16.70 -14.31 9.10
CA GLN A 254 -17.17 -13.08 9.75
C GLN A 254 -18.68 -12.88 9.64
N GLY A 255 -19.34 -13.63 8.76
CA GLY A 255 -20.79 -13.65 8.61
C GLY A 255 -21.29 -13.05 7.30
N ASP A 256 -20.38 -12.69 6.39
CA ASP A 256 -20.76 -12.17 5.08
C ASP A 256 -21.42 -13.26 4.24
N ARG A 257 -22.39 -12.83 3.44
CA ARG A 257 -23.11 -13.64 2.47
C ARG A 257 -22.63 -13.23 1.08
N LEU A 258 -21.69 -13.98 0.52
CA LEU A 258 -21.05 -13.60 -0.74
C LEU A 258 -21.94 -14.05 -1.90
N PHE A 259 -22.68 -13.11 -2.48
CA PHE A 259 -23.63 -13.36 -3.54
C PHE A 259 -23.12 -12.86 -4.90
N VAL A 260 -22.85 -13.80 -5.82
CA VAL A 260 -22.45 -13.51 -7.20
C VAL A 260 -23.69 -13.61 -8.09
N LYS A 261 -24.41 -12.49 -8.23
CA LYS A 261 -25.71 -12.41 -8.92
C LYS A 261 -25.68 -13.02 -10.32
N ASP A 262 -24.68 -12.69 -11.12
CA ASP A 262 -24.57 -13.12 -12.52
C ASP A 262 -24.28 -14.61 -12.66
N PHE A 263 -23.66 -15.22 -11.64
CA PHE A 263 -23.38 -16.65 -11.62
C PHE A 263 -24.50 -17.46 -10.95
N GLY A 264 -25.44 -16.78 -10.29
CA GLY A 264 -26.48 -17.44 -9.49
C GLY A 264 -25.87 -18.24 -8.33
N VAL A 265 -24.84 -17.69 -7.68
CA VAL A 265 -24.08 -18.36 -6.61
C VAL A 265 -24.16 -17.57 -5.32
N LEU A 266 -24.37 -18.27 -4.22
CA LEU A 266 -24.27 -17.73 -2.87
C LEU A 266 -23.31 -18.59 -2.04
N VAL A 267 -22.34 -17.94 -1.41
CA VAL A 267 -21.41 -18.57 -0.47
C VAL A 267 -21.73 -18.10 0.94
N THR A 268 -21.92 -19.06 1.85
CA THR A 268 -22.20 -18.80 3.27
C THR A 268 -21.50 -19.82 4.16
N ARG A 269 -21.54 -19.62 5.48
CA ARG A 269 -21.38 -20.72 6.42
C ARG A 269 -22.55 -21.69 6.24
N ALA A 270 -22.30 -22.99 6.40
CA ALA A 270 -23.36 -24.00 6.33
C ALA A 270 -24.39 -23.87 7.47
N SER A 271 -24.01 -23.22 8.58
CA SER A 271 -24.90 -22.87 9.68
C SER A 271 -25.85 -21.70 9.36
N ASP A 272 -25.58 -20.91 8.32
CA ASP A 272 -26.52 -19.91 7.82
C ASP A 272 -27.59 -20.61 6.97
N PRO A 273 -28.88 -20.59 7.37
CA PRO A 273 -29.93 -21.30 6.65
C PRO A 273 -30.43 -20.54 5.41
N VAL A 274 -29.94 -19.32 5.17
CA VAL A 274 -30.44 -18.47 4.07
C VAL A 274 -30.24 -19.15 2.72
N THR A 275 -31.29 -19.11 1.90
CA THR A 275 -31.24 -19.57 0.51
C THR A 275 -30.95 -18.42 -0.45
N ILE A 276 -30.57 -18.73 -1.70
CA ILE A 276 -30.39 -17.68 -2.72
C ILE A 276 -31.68 -16.88 -2.93
N SER A 277 -32.83 -17.55 -2.96
CA SER A 277 -34.12 -16.89 -3.17
C SER A 277 -34.46 -15.91 -2.05
N GLU A 278 -34.24 -16.29 -0.79
CA GLU A 278 -34.45 -15.40 0.36
C GLU A 278 -33.46 -14.24 0.37
N HIS A 279 -32.17 -14.50 0.09
CA HIS A 279 -31.16 -13.46 0.05
C HIS A 279 -31.43 -12.44 -1.06
N ARG A 280 -31.81 -12.91 -2.26
CA ARG A 280 -32.20 -12.06 -3.39
C ARG A 280 -33.42 -11.22 -3.06
N ALA A 281 -34.46 -11.82 -2.46
CA ALA A 281 -35.65 -11.09 -2.04
C ALA A 281 -35.32 -10.01 -0.99
N ALA A 282 -34.42 -10.30 -0.04
CA ALA A 282 -33.96 -9.33 0.95
C ALA A 282 -33.19 -8.17 0.29
N LEU A 283 -32.31 -8.46 -0.69
CA LEU A 283 -31.61 -7.44 -1.46
C LEU A 283 -32.60 -6.54 -2.22
N GLU A 284 -33.58 -7.14 -2.92
CA GLU A 284 -34.62 -6.41 -3.64
C GLU A 284 -35.47 -5.53 -2.70
N GLN A 285 -35.88 -6.07 -1.55
CA GLN A 285 -36.65 -5.32 -0.54
C GLN A 285 -35.84 -4.19 0.10
N SER A 286 -34.54 -4.37 0.28
CA SER A 286 -33.68 -3.34 0.85
C SER A 286 -33.53 -2.13 -0.07
N GLY A 287 -33.78 -2.30 -1.38
CA GLY A 287 -33.50 -1.29 -2.40
C GLY A 287 -32.01 -0.92 -2.52
N ALA A 288 -31.12 -1.73 -1.93
CA ALA A 288 -29.68 -1.49 -2.00
C ALA A 288 -29.18 -1.63 -3.43
N LYS A 289 -28.47 -0.61 -3.90
CA LYS A 289 -27.84 -0.57 -5.22
C LYS A 289 -26.35 -0.83 -5.12
N THR A 290 -25.81 -1.64 -6.02
CA THR A 290 -24.36 -1.78 -6.19
C THR A 290 -23.74 -0.45 -6.62
N VAL A 291 -22.43 -0.30 -6.50
CA VAL A 291 -21.74 0.89 -7.03
C VAL A 291 -22.02 1.04 -8.52
N TYR A 292 -22.06 -0.05 -9.28
CA TYR A 292 -22.38 -0.03 -10.71
C TYR A 292 -23.82 0.41 -10.99
N ASP A 293 -24.82 -0.13 -10.27
CA ASP A 293 -26.21 0.29 -10.44
C ASP A 293 -26.39 1.79 -10.12
N ARG A 294 -25.66 2.30 -9.11
CA ARG A 294 -25.68 3.73 -8.78
C ARG A 294 -25.09 4.58 -9.89
N VAL A 295 -24.07 4.09 -10.59
CA VAL A 295 -23.47 4.81 -11.74
C VAL A 295 -24.50 4.99 -12.85
N GLU A 296 -25.35 3.99 -13.12
CA GLU A 296 -26.41 4.09 -14.14
C GLU A 296 -27.54 5.07 -13.75
N ASP A 297 -27.78 5.30 -12.45
CA ASP A 297 -28.75 6.31 -11.98
C ASP A 297 -28.29 7.75 -12.25
N HIS A 298 -26.99 7.96 -12.49
CA HIS A 298 -26.45 9.27 -12.77
C HIS A 298 -26.51 9.55 -14.28
N ALA A 299 -27.00 10.74 -14.64
CA ALA A 299 -26.89 11.24 -15.99
C ALA A 299 -25.41 11.25 -16.41
N GLU A 300 -25.14 10.95 -17.69
CA GLU A 300 -23.78 11.05 -18.23
C GLU A 300 -23.19 12.41 -17.88
N GLN A 301 -22.04 12.39 -17.21
CA GLN A 301 -21.47 13.60 -16.67
C GLN A 301 -20.99 14.49 -17.82
N THR A 302 -21.58 15.68 -17.95
CA THR A 302 -21.14 16.66 -18.95
C THR A 302 -20.00 17.49 -18.39
N LEU A 303 -19.18 18.09 -19.26
CA LEU A 303 -18.17 19.06 -18.83
C LEU A 303 -18.77 20.19 -17.99
N GLY A 304 -19.96 20.68 -18.36
CA GLY A 304 -20.66 21.74 -17.64
C GLY A 304 -21.06 21.32 -16.22
N HIS A 305 -21.72 20.17 -16.08
CA HIS A 305 -22.10 19.64 -14.77
C HIS A 305 -20.87 19.30 -13.91
N ALA A 306 -19.85 18.66 -14.47
CA ALA A 306 -18.60 18.41 -13.75
C ALA A 306 -17.96 19.71 -13.23
N TRP A 307 -17.99 20.78 -14.03
CA TRP A 307 -17.46 22.08 -13.62
C TRP A 307 -18.30 22.72 -12.51
N SER A 308 -19.62 22.57 -12.55
CA SER A 308 -20.54 23.05 -11.51
C SER A 308 -20.51 22.24 -10.22
N ASP A 309 -20.24 20.93 -10.31
CA ASP A 309 -20.11 20.00 -9.17
C ASP A 309 -18.76 20.15 -8.46
N MET A 310 -17.80 20.88 -9.04
CA MET A 310 -16.55 21.20 -8.35
C MET A 310 -16.88 21.95 -7.06
N PRO A 311 -16.44 21.46 -5.88
CA PRO A 311 -16.69 22.15 -4.64
C PRO A 311 -16.14 23.58 -4.71
N LEU A 312 -16.87 24.53 -4.11
CA LEU A 312 -16.47 25.93 -4.08
C LEU A 312 -15.01 26.05 -3.64
N LYS A 313 -14.16 26.47 -4.57
CA LYS A 313 -12.73 26.60 -4.33
C LYS A 313 -12.53 27.79 -3.40
N ARG A 314 -12.19 27.53 -2.14
CA ARG A 314 -11.70 28.57 -1.25
C ARG A 314 -10.48 29.23 -1.90
N PRO A 315 -10.28 30.55 -1.72
CA PRO A 315 -9.12 31.22 -2.28
C PRO A 315 -7.85 30.44 -1.97
N TYR A 316 -7.15 30.02 -3.02
CA TYR A 316 -5.96 29.21 -2.90
C TYR A 316 -4.70 30.07 -3.08
N TYR A 317 -3.55 29.58 -2.66
CA TYR A 317 -2.31 30.29 -2.95
C TYR A 317 -1.99 30.24 -4.44
N PHE A 318 -1.28 31.25 -4.93
CA PHE A 318 -0.61 31.20 -6.23
C PHE A 318 0.86 30.85 -6.04
N ILE A 319 1.42 30.12 -6.99
CA ILE A 319 2.87 29.92 -7.06
C ILE A 319 3.42 30.94 -8.06
N LEU A 320 4.20 31.88 -7.55
CA LEU A 320 4.99 32.82 -8.32
C LEU A 320 6.34 32.15 -8.58
N GLY A 321 6.72 32.03 -9.84
CA GLY A 321 7.96 31.41 -10.25
C GLY A 321 8.09 31.50 -11.75
N LEU A 322 9.23 31.06 -12.24
CA LEU A 322 9.58 31.13 -13.65
C LEU A 322 9.74 29.71 -14.19
N GLU A 323 9.41 29.53 -15.46
CA GLU A 323 9.61 28.26 -16.15
C GLU A 323 11.10 27.86 -16.07
N GLY A 324 11.36 26.57 -15.81
CA GLY A 324 12.72 26.05 -15.60
C GLY A 324 13.33 26.38 -14.23
N GLY A 325 12.88 27.45 -13.56
CA GLY A 325 13.37 27.87 -12.24
C GLY A 325 12.98 26.91 -11.10
N ARG A 326 13.96 26.59 -10.25
CA ARG A 326 13.74 25.74 -9.06
C ARG A 326 13.29 26.51 -7.82
N GLN A 327 13.58 27.81 -7.76
CA GLN A 327 13.10 28.71 -6.71
C GLN A 327 11.68 29.19 -7.03
N ARG A 328 10.76 29.06 -6.07
CA ARG A 328 9.37 29.49 -6.22
C ARG A 328 8.90 30.20 -4.96
N PHE A 329 7.80 30.92 -5.09
CA PHE A 329 7.21 31.67 -4.01
C PHE A 329 5.71 31.41 -3.97
N ARG A 330 5.21 31.03 -2.80
CA ARG A 330 3.79 30.82 -2.56
C ARG A 330 3.17 32.11 -2.04
N LEU A 331 2.36 32.76 -2.86
CA LEU A 331 1.56 33.92 -2.47
C LEU A 331 0.21 33.48 -1.92
N ASN A 332 0.02 33.58 -0.61
CA ASN A 332 -1.22 33.23 0.05
C ASN A 332 -2.33 34.26 -0.22
N PRO A 333 -3.62 33.87 -0.12
CA PRO A 333 -4.73 34.80 -0.22
C PRO A 333 -4.75 35.92 0.84
N THR A 334 -4.06 35.70 1.97
CA THR A 334 -3.83 36.70 3.03
C THR A 334 -2.73 37.71 2.66
N GLY A 335 -2.15 37.58 1.47
CA GLY A 335 -1.03 38.37 0.97
C GLY A 335 0.35 38.00 1.53
N GLY A 336 0.43 37.04 2.46
CA GLY A 336 1.70 36.52 2.94
C GLY A 336 2.44 35.72 1.86
N LEU A 337 3.76 35.87 1.79
CA LEU A 337 4.62 35.15 0.84
C LEU A 337 5.40 34.05 1.58
N TRP A 338 5.33 32.82 1.12
CA TRP A 338 6.19 31.73 1.59
C TRP A 338 7.22 31.39 0.53
N VAL A 339 8.47 31.34 0.94
CA VAL A 339 9.62 31.02 0.09
C VAL A 339 10.01 29.58 0.39
N ASN A 340 9.91 28.72 -0.62
CA ASN A 340 10.32 27.33 -0.47
C ASN A 340 11.85 27.24 -0.55
N ARG A 341 12.46 26.36 0.24
CA ARG A 341 13.78 25.81 -0.14
C ARG A 341 13.57 24.83 -1.29
N PRO A 342 14.34 24.89 -2.39
CA PRO A 342 14.21 23.91 -3.47
C PRO A 342 14.47 22.49 -2.99
N ASN A 343 13.68 21.53 -3.46
CA ASN A 343 13.88 20.12 -3.11
C ASN A 343 15.26 19.65 -3.58
N PHE A 344 15.93 18.87 -2.73
CA PHE A 344 17.25 18.31 -3.01
C PHE A 344 18.34 19.34 -3.32
N SER A 345 18.23 20.58 -2.81
CA SER A 345 19.20 21.65 -3.02
C SER A 345 20.65 21.25 -2.68
N GLU A 346 20.82 20.35 -1.71
CA GLU A 346 22.13 19.79 -1.30
C GLU A 346 22.69 18.78 -2.31
N ARG A 347 21.83 17.98 -2.96
CA ARG A 347 22.24 16.98 -3.96
C ARG A 347 22.38 17.58 -5.36
N ARG A 348 21.88 18.79 -5.57
CA ARG A 348 21.92 19.53 -6.84
C ARG A 348 22.41 20.96 -6.58
N PRO A 349 23.70 21.17 -6.28
CA PRO A 349 24.22 22.51 -6.07
C PRO A 349 24.13 23.36 -7.36
N GLY A 350 23.95 24.66 -7.20
CA GLY A 350 23.79 25.67 -8.25
C GLY A 350 24.04 27.08 -7.70
N LYS A 351 23.95 28.10 -8.56
CA LYS A 351 24.32 29.50 -8.25
C LYS A 351 23.54 30.10 -7.07
N ASP A 352 22.26 29.76 -6.96
CA ASP A 352 21.32 30.23 -5.96
C ASP A 352 21.47 29.58 -4.56
N ASN A 353 22.21 28.46 -4.43
CA ASN A 353 22.35 27.73 -3.15
C ASN A 353 22.83 28.62 -2.00
N GLY A 354 23.71 29.58 -2.28
CA GLY A 354 24.25 30.49 -1.28
C GLY A 354 23.20 31.42 -0.66
N HIS A 355 22.04 31.57 -1.28
CA HIS A 355 20.97 32.45 -0.81
C HIS A 355 19.96 31.75 0.12
N PHE A 356 20.01 30.42 0.23
CA PHE A 356 19.08 29.64 1.05
C PHE A 356 19.55 29.54 2.50
N HIS A 357 19.41 30.64 3.24
CA HIS A 357 19.77 30.71 4.66
C HIS A 357 18.72 30.12 5.62
N TRP A 358 17.63 29.57 5.10
CA TRP A 358 16.55 28.92 5.87
C TRP A 358 16.53 27.40 5.67
N PRO A 359 16.24 26.59 6.71
CA PRO A 359 16.28 25.12 6.64
C PRO A 359 15.19 24.51 5.74
N ASP A 360 13.93 24.94 5.86
CA ASP A 360 12.81 24.37 5.09
C ASP A 360 12.07 25.43 4.26
N GLY A 361 11.78 26.58 4.87
CA GLY A 361 11.14 27.70 4.20
C GLY A 361 11.17 28.98 5.04
N LEU A 362 10.86 30.09 4.40
CA LEU A 362 10.80 31.41 5.02
C LEU A 362 9.44 32.05 4.70
N THR A 363 8.74 32.54 5.72
CA THR A 363 7.47 33.25 5.51
C THR A 363 7.64 34.75 5.75
N TYR A 364 7.13 35.54 4.82
CA TYR A 364 6.94 36.98 4.93
C TYR A 364 5.46 37.29 5.14
N GLN A 365 5.17 38.09 6.15
CA GLN A 365 3.85 38.66 6.40
C GLN A 365 3.93 40.18 6.38
N PHE A 366 2.86 40.81 5.90
CA PHE A 366 2.83 42.25 5.62
C PHE A 366 1.76 43.00 6.44
N GLY A 367 1.10 42.32 7.39
CA GLY A 367 0.12 42.94 8.28
C GLY A 367 -1.09 43.53 7.55
N LEU A 368 -1.49 42.90 6.44
CA LEU A 368 -2.68 43.28 5.67
C LEU A 368 -3.97 42.98 6.45
N PRO A 369 -5.10 43.59 6.08
CA PRO A 369 -6.36 43.39 6.79
C PRO A 369 -6.73 41.91 6.94
N ALA A 370 -7.21 41.53 8.13
CA ALA A 370 -7.62 40.15 8.44
C ALA A 370 -8.97 39.77 7.80
N SER A 371 -9.73 40.75 7.32
CA SER A 371 -10.94 40.53 6.55
C SER A 371 -10.63 39.81 5.23
N PRO A 372 -11.59 39.06 4.66
CA PRO A 372 -11.46 38.56 3.30
C PRO A 372 -11.11 39.70 2.33
N PHE A 373 -10.27 39.40 1.34
CA PHE A 373 -9.99 40.34 0.26
C PHE A 373 -11.31 40.66 -0.47
N SER A 374 -11.44 41.89 -0.94
CA SER A 374 -12.58 42.32 -1.75
C SER A 374 -12.44 41.87 -3.20
N GLU A 375 -11.21 41.81 -3.70
CA GLU A 375 -10.91 41.42 -5.08
C GLU A 375 -9.55 40.73 -5.15
N ARG A 376 -9.44 39.71 -6.00
CA ARG A 376 -8.16 39.06 -6.34
C ARG A 376 -8.16 38.66 -7.80
N THR A 377 -7.24 39.24 -8.57
CA THR A 377 -7.20 39.13 -10.03
C THR A 377 -5.81 38.74 -10.50
N LEU A 378 -5.78 38.19 -11.70
CA LEU A 378 -4.56 37.91 -12.46
C LEU A 378 -4.45 38.95 -13.57
N ALA A 379 -3.25 39.48 -13.82
CA ALA A 379 -3.05 40.38 -14.95
C ALA A 379 -3.40 39.64 -16.25
N GLU A 380 -4.28 40.24 -17.05
CA GLU A 380 -4.79 39.66 -18.31
C GLU A 380 -5.44 38.26 -18.15
N GLY A 381 -5.77 37.85 -16.92
CA GLY A 381 -6.33 36.52 -16.63
C GLY A 381 -5.29 35.40 -16.46
N PHE A 382 -3.99 35.71 -16.53
CA PHE A 382 -2.91 34.71 -16.46
C PHE A 382 -1.88 35.00 -15.36
N LEU A 383 -1.21 33.94 -14.89
CA LEU A 383 -0.03 34.06 -14.03
C LEU A 383 1.14 34.71 -14.81
N PRO A 384 2.14 35.31 -14.12
CA PRO A 384 2.38 35.26 -12.68
C PRO A 384 2.05 36.55 -11.91
N ILE A 385 1.44 37.57 -12.52
CA ILE A 385 1.13 38.82 -11.83
C ILE A 385 -0.22 38.70 -11.13
N VAL A 386 -0.20 38.75 -9.80
CA VAL A 386 -1.38 38.64 -8.93
C VAL A 386 -1.62 39.98 -8.25
N THR A 387 -2.83 40.51 -8.38
CA THR A 387 -3.28 41.68 -7.63
C THR A 387 -4.35 41.27 -6.62
N THR A 388 -4.19 41.66 -5.36
CA THR A 388 -5.16 41.40 -4.30
C THR A 388 -5.50 42.70 -3.59
N ARG A 389 -6.79 42.93 -3.30
CA ARG A 389 -7.30 44.15 -2.66
C ARG A 389 -8.08 43.84 -1.40
N TRP A 390 -7.89 44.65 -0.37
CA TRP A 390 -8.61 44.57 0.89
C TRP A 390 -9.18 45.93 1.25
N LEU A 391 -10.36 45.93 1.85
CA LEU A 391 -10.98 47.11 2.42
C LEU A 391 -10.87 47.03 3.94
N ASP A 392 -10.39 48.10 4.56
CA ASP A 392 -10.35 48.29 6.01
C ASP A 392 -10.91 49.69 6.33
N GLY A 393 -12.20 49.74 6.64
CA GLY A 393 -12.95 51.00 6.75
C GLY A 393 -12.87 51.79 5.44
N SER A 394 -12.28 52.99 5.50
CA SER A 394 -12.06 53.87 4.34
C SER A 394 -10.67 53.74 3.71
N LEU A 395 -9.88 52.74 4.10
CA LEU A 395 -8.59 52.45 3.50
C LEU A 395 -8.72 51.27 2.53
N LEU A 396 -8.28 51.48 1.30
CA LEU A 396 -8.08 50.42 0.31
C LEU A 396 -6.61 50.00 0.30
N TYR A 397 -6.34 48.76 0.67
CA TYR A 397 -5.02 48.14 0.55
C TYR A 397 -4.98 47.33 -0.75
N GLU A 398 -3.93 47.49 -1.53
CA GLU A 398 -3.67 46.73 -2.75
C GLU A 398 -2.25 46.15 -2.69
N GLN A 399 -2.15 44.86 -2.99
CA GLN A 399 -0.90 44.13 -3.16
C GLN A 399 -0.83 43.62 -4.60
N GLU A 400 0.25 43.95 -5.30
CA GLU A 400 0.60 43.37 -6.59
C GLU A 400 1.90 42.57 -6.43
N ALA A 401 1.92 41.34 -6.90
CA ALA A 401 3.08 40.46 -6.73
C ALA A 401 3.32 39.56 -7.95
N PHE A 402 4.59 39.37 -8.28
CA PHE A 402 5.06 38.49 -9.37
C PHE A 402 6.49 38.01 -9.08
N ALA A 403 7.01 37.12 -9.92
CA ALA A 403 8.41 36.68 -9.86
C ALA A 403 9.14 37.01 -11.17
N ASP A 404 10.43 37.30 -11.07
CA ASP A 404 11.32 37.57 -12.22
C ASP A 404 12.78 37.19 -11.90
N VAL A 405 13.64 37.18 -12.91
CA VAL A 405 15.09 36.97 -12.76
C VAL A 405 15.76 38.21 -12.16
N LEU A 406 16.68 38.01 -11.22
CA LEU A 406 17.35 39.12 -10.52
C LEU A 406 18.28 39.94 -11.43
N ALA A 407 19.01 39.29 -12.32
CA ALA A 407 20.13 39.89 -13.06
C ALA A 407 20.12 39.55 -14.56
N ALA A 408 18.96 39.20 -15.12
CA ALA A 408 18.81 38.81 -16.52
C ALA A 408 17.48 39.32 -17.09
N THR A 409 17.18 38.96 -18.33
CA THR A 409 15.86 39.17 -18.94
C THR A 409 15.25 37.82 -19.27
N LEU A 410 13.93 37.67 -19.14
CA LEU A 410 13.24 36.40 -19.40
C LEU A 410 13.39 35.93 -20.86
N ASN A 411 13.54 36.87 -21.80
CA ASN A 411 13.71 36.60 -23.23
C ASN A 411 15.20 36.47 -23.63
N ALA A 412 16.11 36.30 -22.68
CA ALA A 412 17.52 36.12 -22.98
C ALA A 412 17.79 34.79 -23.71
N ALA A 413 18.82 34.79 -24.55
CA ALA A 413 19.41 33.60 -25.15
C ALA A 413 20.82 33.39 -24.56
N PRO A 414 21.12 32.23 -23.95
CA PRO A 414 20.25 31.07 -23.74
C PRO A 414 19.14 31.34 -22.70
N PRO A 415 18.05 30.54 -22.69
CA PRO A 415 17.03 30.62 -21.66
C PRO A 415 17.61 30.44 -20.25
N MET A 416 16.86 30.88 -19.26
CA MET A 416 17.20 30.75 -17.84
C MET A 416 17.55 29.31 -17.46
N GLN A 417 18.61 29.15 -16.68
CA GLN A 417 18.99 27.90 -16.05
C GLN A 417 18.23 27.69 -14.74
N SER A 418 18.07 26.44 -14.32
CA SER A 418 17.23 26.13 -13.17
C SER A 418 17.70 26.75 -11.85
N ASP A 419 18.99 27.08 -11.75
CA ASP A 419 19.66 27.67 -10.59
C ASP A 419 19.93 29.17 -10.74
N ASP A 420 19.39 29.82 -11.78
CA ASP A 420 19.43 31.27 -11.88
C ASP A 420 18.58 31.93 -10.79
N SER A 421 19.07 33.03 -10.24
CA SER A 421 18.44 33.73 -9.12
C SER A 421 17.09 34.32 -9.53
N THR A 422 16.02 33.73 -9.00
CA THR A 422 14.63 34.19 -9.15
C THR A 422 14.24 34.97 -7.90
N VAL A 423 13.61 36.13 -8.08
CA VAL A 423 13.15 37.01 -7.00
C VAL A 423 11.64 37.24 -7.10
N ALA A 424 11.00 37.43 -5.95
CA ALA A 424 9.61 37.88 -5.88
C ALA A 424 9.57 39.39 -5.69
N PHE A 425 8.83 40.07 -6.57
CA PHE A 425 8.50 41.47 -6.41
C PHE A 425 7.13 41.59 -5.76
N ILE A 426 7.02 42.47 -4.77
CA ILE A 426 5.77 42.77 -4.09
C ILE A 426 5.65 44.28 -3.93
N LYS A 427 4.56 44.83 -4.44
CA LYS A 427 4.22 46.25 -4.39
C LYS A 427 2.96 46.45 -3.57
N PHE A 428 3.01 47.40 -2.64
CA PHE A 428 1.86 47.80 -1.84
C PHE A 428 1.41 49.20 -2.24
N ARG A 429 0.10 49.38 -2.40
CA ARG A 429 -0.54 50.69 -2.56
C ARG A 429 -1.67 50.81 -1.54
N ILE A 430 -1.66 51.88 -0.76
CA ILE A 430 -2.69 52.14 0.25
C ILE A 430 -3.34 53.48 -0.08
N VAL A 431 -4.67 53.49 -0.19
CA VAL A 431 -5.44 54.67 -0.58
C VAL A 431 -6.48 54.97 0.48
N ASN A 432 -6.51 56.21 0.97
CA ASN A 432 -7.60 56.70 1.80
C ASN A 432 -8.70 57.29 0.91
N SER A 433 -9.90 56.69 0.95
CA SER A 433 -11.06 57.13 0.17
C SER A 433 -11.98 58.08 0.95
N SER A 434 -11.62 58.48 2.18
CA SER A 434 -12.39 59.43 2.99
C SER A 434 -11.88 60.87 2.83
N GLY A 435 -12.73 61.84 3.21
CA GLY A 435 -12.37 63.26 3.24
C GLY A 435 -11.54 63.67 4.46
N ALA A 436 -11.21 62.75 5.37
CA ALA A 436 -10.43 63.03 6.58
C ALA A 436 -9.13 62.21 6.58
N PRO A 437 -8.02 62.70 7.18
CA PRO A 437 -6.81 61.90 7.33
C PRO A 437 -7.06 60.59 8.08
N GLN A 438 -6.51 59.48 7.57
CA GLN A 438 -6.64 58.16 8.17
C GLN A 438 -5.26 57.51 8.38
N PRO A 439 -4.99 56.88 9.54
CA PRO A 439 -3.74 56.19 9.77
C PRO A 439 -3.71 54.84 9.04
N ALA A 440 -2.78 54.69 8.08
CA ALA A 440 -2.48 53.41 7.44
C ALA A 440 -1.28 52.73 8.11
N ARG A 441 -1.25 51.39 8.16
CA ARG A 441 -0.13 50.62 8.72
C ARG A 441 0.20 49.43 7.82
N LEU A 442 1.50 49.20 7.62
CA LEU A 442 2.02 48.00 7.00
C LEU A 442 3.03 47.38 7.98
N ARG A 443 2.80 46.14 8.42
CA ARG A 443 3.70 45.46 9.36
C ARG A 443 4.46 44.37 8.65
N PHE A 444 5.76 44.56 8.52
CA PHE A 444 6.63 43.53 7.99
C PHE A 444 7.10 42.59 9.10
N SER A 445 6.85 41.30 8.94
CA SER A 445 7.39 40.27 9.84
C SER A 445 7.82 39.03 9.07
N THR A 446 8.90 38.42 9.54
CA THR A 446 9.47 37.19 8.97
C THR A 446 9.57 36.13 10.04
N TYR A 447 9.28 34.89 9.68
CA TYR A 447 9.58 33.75 10.53
C TYR A 447 10.06 32.57 9.70
N ILE A 448 11.05 31.88 10.24
CA ILE A 448 11.55 30.63 9.68
C ILE A 448 10.50 29.57 9.97
N ALA A 449 9.95 28.97 8.92
CA ALA A 449 9.14 27.79 9.09
C ALA A 449 10.09 26.61 9.30
N VAL A 450 10.12 26.06 10.52
CA VAL A 450 10.63 24.71 10.75
C VAL A 450 9.43 23.81 10.44
N ARG A 451 9.42 23.17 9.26
CA ARG A 451 8.31 22.41 8.62
C ARG A 451 7.16 23.21 7.97
N ASP A 452 6.64 22.62 6.89
CA ASP A 452 5.39 23.00 6.21
C ASP A 452 4.23 23.01 7.23
N PRO A 453 3.44 24.10 7.38
CA PRO A 453 2.30 24.19 8.31
C PRO A 453 1.08 23.33 7.89
N LYS A 454 1.31 22.07 7.52
CA LYS A 454 0.26 21.07 7.29
C LYS A 454 0.35 19.96 8.32
N GLU A 455 -0.08 20.24 9.55
CA GLU A 455 -0.52 19.18 10.48
C GLU A 455 -1.47 19.64 11.60
N THR A 456 -2.29 20.65 11.35
CA THR A 456 -3.59 20.80 12.04
C THR A 456 -4.70 20.76 11.00
N LYS A 457 -4.94 19.56 10.47
CA LYS A 457 -6.28 19.22 10.00
C LYS A 457 -7.04 18.65 11.20
N GLU A 458 -7.50 19.54 12.08
CA GLU A 458 -8.73 19.24 12.81
C GLU A 458 -9.83 19.30 11.75
N PHE A 459 -10.23 18.15 11.25
CA PHE A 459 -11.58 18.02 10.73
C PHE A 459 -12.47 18.05 11.96
N GLU A 460 -13.06 19.21 12.25
CA GLU A 460 -14.27 19.24 13.06
C GLU A 460 -15.28 18.32 12.37
N THR A 461 -15.62 17.23 13.06
CA THR A 461 -16.73 16.33 12.75
C THR A 461 -18.06 17.05 12.74
#